data_AF-A0A970Q4I8-F1
#
_entry.id   AF-A0A970Q4I8-F1
#
_cell.length_a   1.000
_cell.length_b   1.000
_cell.length_c   1.000
_cell.angle_alpha   90.00
_cell.angle_beta   90.00
_cell.angle_gamma   90.00
#
_symmetry.space_group_name_H-M   'P 1'
#
loop_
_entity.id
_entity.type
_entity.pdbx_description
1 polymer ?
#
loop_
_entity_poly.entity_id
_entity_poly.type
_entity_poly.pdbx_seq_one_letter_code
_entity_poly.pdbx_strand_id
1 'polypeptide(L)'
;MQLIIDQTQCFNEMGLKTAYAFMRDRAQKSHRRCLEGIAARSQEGNFLARIEDNPNGIPAIAKRKLDKDLQLTVVTMPRSRPVIEFVDGALKTKFIGLQQNGRIIDKSI
;
A
#
# COMPACT_ATOMS: atom_id res chain seq x y z
N MET A 1 26.21 18.47 -5.66
CA MET A 1 25.82 17.07 -5.36
C MET A 1 24.86 17.06 -4.19
N GLN A 2 23.63 16.60 -4.41
CA GLN A 2 22.59 16.48 -3.38
C GLN A 2 22.29 14.99 -3.15
N LEU A 3 22.24 14.58 -1.88
CA LEU A 3 21.81 13.23 -1.47
C LEU A 3 20.32 13.25 -1.12
N ILE A 4 19.53 12.42 -1.78
CA ILE A 4 18.09 12.26 -1.51
C ILE A 4 17.88 10.84 -0.97
N ILE A 5 17.25 10.74 0.20
CA ILE A 5 16.89 9.46 0.84
C ILE A 5 15.36 9.43 0.96
N ASP A 6 14.72 8.55 0.21
CA ASP A 6 13.28 8.30 0.33
C ASP A 6 13.02 7.13 1.29
N GLN A 7 12.35 7.43 2.40
CA GLN A 7 11.96 6.50 3.47
C GLN A 7 10.46 6.19 3.48
N THR A 8 9.71 6.63 2.46
CA THR A 8 8.25 6.53 2.43
C THR A 8 7.77 5.08 2.58
N GLN A 9 8.44 4.13 1.92
CA GLN A 9 8.11 2.71 2.04
C GLN A 9 8.38 2.16 3.46
N CYS A 10 9.51 2.49 4.07
CA CYS A 10 9.87 2.04 5.41
C CYS A 10 8.86 2.53 6.46
N PHE A 11 8.48 3.81 6.39
CA PHE A 11 7.45 4.37 7.27
C PHE A 11 6.08 3.74 7.05
N ASN A 12 5.70 3.51 5.78
CA ASN A 12 4.44 2.85 5.46
C ASN A 12 4.36 1.43 6.05
N GLU A 13 5.47 0.70 6.10
CA GLU A 13 5.55 -0.65 6.67
C GLU A 13 5.43 -0.65 8.20
N MET A 14 6.01 0.36 8.85
CA MET A 14 5.91 0.55 10.31
C MET A 14 4.54 1.10 10.74
N GLY A 15 3.61 1.33 9.80
CA GLY A 15 2.29 1.87 10.09
C GLY A 15 2.22 3.40 10.08
N LEU A 16 3.33 4.08 9.82
CA LEU A 16 3.42 5.53 9.65
C LEU A 16 3.07 5.93 8.20
N LYS A 17 1.87 5.54 7.78
CA LYS A 17 1.35 5.83 6.43
C LYS A 17 0.82 7.26 6.35
N THR A 18 0.99 7.90 5.20
CA THR A 18 0.26 9.14 4.90
C THR A 18 -1.25 8.88 4.86
N ALA A 19 -2.06 9.91 5.10
CA ALA A 19 -3.53 9.78 5.12
C ALA A 19 -4.08 9.12 3.85
N TYR A 20 -3.59 9.55 2.67
CA TYR A 20 -4.00 8.98 1.39
C TYR A 20 -3.60 7.50 1.25
N ALA A 21 -2.35 7.15 1.59
CA ALA A 21 -1.86 5.77 1.50
C ALA A 21 -2.63 4.84 2.45
N PHE A 22 -2.96 5.34 3.66
CA PHE A 22 -3.79 4.62 4.63
C PHE A 22 -5.20 4.38 4.11
N MET A 23 -5.87 5.41 3.58
CA MET A 23 -7.23 5.30 3.04
C MET A 23 -7.30 4.27 1.91
N ARG A 24 -6.33 4.32 0.97
CA ARG A 24 -6.27 3.38 -0.16
C ARG A 24 -6.11 1.93 0.31
N ASP A 25 -5.19 1.69 1.24
CA ASP A 25 -4.96 0.35 1.80
C ASP A 25 -6.20 -0.18 2.53
N ARG A 26 -6.87 0.68 3.32
CA ARG A 26 -8.09 0.32 4.03
C ARG A 26 -9.26 0.05 3.09
N ALA A 27 -9.40 0.82 2.02
CA ALA A 27 -10.43 0.59 1.00
C ALA A 27 -10.24 -0.75 0.27
N GLN A 28 -9.00 -1.09 -0.11
CA GLN A 28 -8.71 -2.37 -0.74
C GLN A 28 -8.95 -3.54 0.24
N LYS A 29 -8.52 -3.39 1.50
CA LYS A 29 -8.73 -4.39 2.53
C LYS A 29 -10.22 -4.60 2.83
N SER A 30 -11.01 -3.53 2.95
CA SER A 30 -12.44 -3.63 3.22
C SER A 30 -13.19 -4.26 2.06
N HIS A 31 -12.84 -3.91 0.81
CA HIS A 31 -13.41 -4.54 -0.38
C HIS A 31 -13.18 -6.05 -0.39
N ARG A 32 -11.93 -6.50 -0.17
CA ARG A 32 -11.61 -7.93 -0.10
C ARG A 32 -12.39 -8.63 1.01
N ARG A 33 -12.45 -8.04 2.21
CA ARG A 33 -13.19 -8.61 3.36
C ARG A 33 -14.69 -8.68 3.10
N CYS A 34 -15.24 -7.72 2.37
CA CYS A 34 -16.63 -7.74 1.95
C CYS A 34 -16.91 -8.93 1.02
N LEU A 35 -16.09 -9.12 -0.02
CA LEU A 35 -16.21 -10.25 -0.94
C LEU A 35 -16.04 -11.60 -0.23
N GLU A 36 -15.05 -11.74 0.64
CA GLU A 36 -14.86 -12.92 1.48
C GLU A 36 -16.11 -13.21 2.34
N GLY A 37 -16.70 -12.18 2.95
CA GLY A 37 -17.91 -12.32 3.75
C GLY A 37 -19.18 -12.63 2.94
N ILE A 38 -19.26 -12.20 1.68
CA ILE A 38 -20.33 -12.58 0.76
C ILE A 38 -20.17 -14.06 0.38
N ALA A 39 -18.97 -14.46 -0.02
CA ALA A 39 -18.67 -15.85 -0.39
C ALA A 39 -18.95 -16.82 0.77
N ALA A 40 -18.50 -16.48 1.98
CA ALA A 40 -18.74 -17.30 3.17
C ALA A 40 -20.24 -17.49 3.45
N ARG A 41 -21.04 -16.41 3.40
CA ARG A 41 -22.50 -16.48 3.61
C ARG A 41 -23.21 -17.27 2.51
N SER A 42 -22.79 -17.13 1.26
CA SER A 42 -23.32 -17.92 0.15
C SER A 42 -23.04 -19.41 0.32
N GLN A 43 -21.83 -19.77 0.75
CA GLN A 43 -21.46 -21.16 1.06
C GLN A 43 -22.25 -21.73 2.25
N GLU A 44 -22.42 -20.95 3.33
CA GLU A 44 -23.25 -21.32 4.48
C GLU A 44 -24.71 -21.54 4.05
N GLY A 45 -25.26 -20.66 3.20
CA GLY A 45 -26.60 -20.79 2.65
C GLY A 45 -26.78 -22.06 1.81
N ASN A 46 -25.83 -22.36 0.92
CA ASN A 46 -25.86 -23.59 0.11
C ASN A 46 -25.76 -24.85 0.98
N PHE A 47 -24.99 -24.80 2.07
CA PHE A 47 -24.88 -25.90 3.02
C PHE A 47 -26.19 -26.11 3.79
N LEU A 48 -26.84 -25.03 4.23
CA LEU A 48 -28.13 -25.09 4.93
C LEU A 48 -29.30 -25.45 4.00
N ALA A 49 -29.23 -25.13 2.72
CA ALA A 49 -30.23 -25.57 1.73
C ALA A 49 -30.27 -27.10 1.59
N ARG A 50 -29.19 -27.81 1.95
CA ARG A 50 -29.09 -29.27 1.97
C ARG A 50 -29.20 -29.82 3.40
N ILE A 51 -30.17 -29.33 4.15
CA ILE A 51 -30.35 -29.71 5.57
C ILE A 51 -30.76 -31.17 5.75
N GLU A 52 -31.42 -31.76 4.75
CA GLU A 52 -31.75 -33.18 4.72
C GLU A 52 -30.49 -34.06 4.79
N ASP A 53 -29.41 -33.62 4.14
CA ASP A 53 -28.09 -34.28 4.19
C ASP A 53 -27.30 -33.92 5.46
N ASN A 54 -27.71 -32.89 6.20
CA ASN A 54 -26.94 -32.29 7.31
C ASN A 54 -27.84 -31.88 8.50
N PRO A 55 -28.37 -32.85 9.27
CA PRO A 55 -29.29 -32.58 10.37
C PRO A 55 -28.71 -31.69 11.49
N ASN A 56 -27.37 -31.61 11.58
CA ASN A 56 -26.65 -30.76 12.55
C ASN A 56 -25.93 -29.57 11.89
N GLY A 57 -26.49 -29.02 10.79
CA GLY A 57 -25.84 -27.97 10.01
C GLY A 57 -25.52 -26.68 10.78
N ILE A 58 -26.43 -26.23 11.65
CA ILE A 58 -26.23 -25.00 12.45
C ILE A 58 -25.10 -25.16 13.49
N PRO A 59 -25.08 -26.22 14.33
CA PRO A 59 -23.94 -26.49 15.22
C PRO A 59 -22.59 -26.59 14.50
N ALA A 60 -22.56 -27.17 13.29
CA ALA A 60 -21.35 -27.31 12.51
C ALA A 60 -20.79 -25.95 12.04
N ILE A 61 -21.66 -25.04 11.59
CA ILE A 61 -21.28 -23.66 11.23
C ILE A 61 -20.78 -22.91 12.47
N ALA A 62 -21.47 -23.04 13.60
CA ALA A 62 -21.08 -22.39 14.85
C ALA A 62 -19.69 -22.82 15.30
N LYS A 63 -19.39 -24.12 15.26
CA LYS A 63 -18.06 -24.66 15.58
C LYS A 63 -16.97 -24.08 14.67
N ARG A 64 -17.19 -24.06 13.34
CA ARG A 64 -16.23 -23.47 12.38
C ARG A 64 -15.94 -22.00 12.64
N LYS A 65 -16.91 -21.21 13.13
CA LYS A 65 -16.71 -19.79 13.47
C LYS A 65 -15.98 -19.60 14.80
N LEU A 66 -16.09 -20.57 15.70
CA LEU A 66 -15.42 -20.58 17.00
C LEU A 66 -13.95 -20.97 16.89
N ASP A 67 -13.63 -21.95 16.04
CA ASP A 67 -12.27 -22.47 15.80
C ASP A 67 -11.42 -21.48 14.96
N LYS A 68 -11.18 -20.28 15.50
CA LYS A 68 -10.23 -19.32 14.91
C LYS A 68 -8.83 -19.61 15.41
N ASP A 69 -7.98 -20.09 14.52
CA ASP A 69 -6.56 -20.25 14.79
C ASP A 69 -5.89 -18.86 14.85
N LEU A 70 -5.45 -18.45 16.04
CA LEU A 70 -4.75 -17.19 16.24
C LEU A 70 -3.26 -17.41 16.00
N GLN A 71 -2.82 -17.15 14.78
CA GLN A 71 -1.41 -17.19 14.43
C GLN A 71 -0.73 -15.88 14.83
N LEU A 72 0.03 -15.91 15.93
CA LEU A 72 0.88 -14.80 16.35
C LEU A 72 2.26 -14.96 15.70
N THR A 73 2.74 -13.89 15.05
CA THR A 73 4.05 -13.89 14.40
C THR A 73 4.80 -12.62 14.78
N VAL A 74 6.09 -12.77 15.11
CA VAL A 74 7.01 -11.65 15.32
C VAL A 74 7.75 -11.38 14.02
N VAL A 75 7.84 -10.11 13.65
CA VAL A 75 8.53 -9.67 12.43
C VAL A 75 9.52 -8.57 12.76
N THR A 76 10.65 -8.54 12.07
CA THR A 76 11.59 -7.41 12.13
C THR A 76 11.08 -6.28 11.24
N MET A 77 11.22 -5.04 11.73
CA MET A 77 10.79 -3.82 11.05
C MET A 77 11.95 -2.81 11.03
N PRO A 78 12.12 -2.01 9.95
CA PRO A 78 11.43 -2.06 8.66
C PRO A 78 11.88 -3.26 7.79
N ARG A 79 11.01 -3.74 6.88
CA ARG A 79 11.31 -4.90 6.02
C ARG A 79 12.01 -4.50 4.73
N SER A 80 11.79 -3.27 4.27
CA SER A 80 12.40 -2.73 3.06
C SER A 80 13.50 -1.72 3.38
N ARG A 81 14.52 -1.68 2.52
CA ARG A 81 15.58 -0.67 2.56
C ARG A 81 15.07 0.65 1.97
N PRO A 82 15.52 1.82 2.47
CA PRO A 82 15.20 3.11 1.87
C PRO A 82 15.84 3.25 0.49
N VAL A 83 15.22 4.06 -0.37
CA VAL A 83 15.75 4.38 -1.70
C VAL A 83 16.70 5.57 -1.57
N ILE A 84 17.91 5.45 -2.13
CA ILE A 84 18.96 6.46 -2.02
C ILE A 84 19.35 6.90 -3.43
N GLU A 85 19.24 8.19 -3.70
CA GLU A 85 19.57 8.80 -4.99
C GLU A 85 20.58 9.94 -4.82
N PHE A 86 21.57 9.98 -5.71
CA PHE A 86 22.54 11.08 -5.80
C PHE A 86 22.15 11.95 -6.99
N VAL A 87 21.76 13.19 -6.73
CA VAL A 87 21.45 14.17 -7.77
C VAL A 87 22.68 15.05 -7.98
N ASP A 88 23.26 14.99 -9.17
CA ASP A 88 24.32 15.91 -9.53
C ASP A 88 23.73 17.32 -9.74
N GLY A 89 24.44 18.32 -9.21
CA GLY A 89 23.94 19.68 -9.19
C GLY A 89 24.15 20.35 -10.53
N ALA A 90 23.14 20.41 -11.40
CA ALA A 90 23.17 21.36 -12.49
C ALA A 90 23.03 22.79 -11.92
N LEU A 91 24.10 23.59 -12.03
CA LEU A 91 24.09 25.03 -11.76
C LEU A 91 22.99 25.68 -12.62
N LYS A 92 21.86 26.06 -12.01
CA LYS A 92 20.90 26.96 -12.65
C LYS A 92 21.46 28.37 -12.61
N THR A 93 22.42 28.67 -13.48
CA THR A 93 22.83 30.05 -13.74
C THR A 93 21.74 30.73 -14.56
N LYS A 94 20.91 31.55 -13.90
CA LYS A 94 20.17 32.60 -14.60
C LYS A 94 21.18 33.66 -15.01
N PHE A 95 21.66 33.62 -16.25
CA PHE A 95 22.35 34.75 -16.85
C PHE A 95 21.34 35.89 -17.01
N ILE A 96 21.34 36.84 -16.08
CA ILE A 96 20.66 38.12 -16.26
C ILE A 96 21.60 38.94 -17.16
N GLY A 97 21.46 38.76 -18.48
CA GLY A 97 22.16 39.57 -19.45
C GLY A 97 21.69 41.02 -19.35
N LEU A 98 22.60 41.94 -19.00
CA LEU A 98 22.43 43.35 -19.27
C LEU A 98 22.27 43.51 -20.79
N GLN A 99 21.08 43.92 -21.23
CA GLN A 99 20.85 44.35 -22.60
C GLN A 99 21.73 45.57 -22.86
N GLN A 100 22.80 45.38 -23.63
CA GLN A 100 23.51 46.48 -24.28
C GLN A 100 23.51 46.16 -25.78
N ASN A 101 22.60 46.82 -26.50
CA ASN A 101 22.58 46.97 -27.95
C ASN A 101 22.58 45.68 -28.80
N GLY A 102 21.46 44.95 -28.75
CA GLY A 102 20.80 44.49 -29.99
C GLY A 102 21.41 43.35 -30.81
N ARG A 103 22.40 42.58 -30.33
CA ARG A 103 22.84 41.33 -30.99
C ARG A 103 23.21 40.24 -29.98
N ILE A 104 22.39 39.17 -29.94
CA ILE A 104 22.71 37.93 -29.22
C ILE A 104 23.53 37.06 -30.18
N ILE A 105 24.81 36.87 -29.87
CA ILE A 105 25.65 35.84 -30.51
C ILE A 105 25.59 34.57 -29.66
N ASP A 106 24.93 33.54 -30.19
CA ASP A 106 24.97 32.19 -29.64
C ASP A 106 26.34 31.56 -29.98
N LYS A 107 27.06 31.11 -28.96
CA LYS A 107 28.16 30.16 -29.11
C LYS A 107 27.98 29.05 -28.09
N SER A 108 27.42 27.95 -28.58
CA SER A 108 27.52 26.63 -27.97
C SER A 108 28.99 26.20 -27.88
N ILE A 109 29.44 25.85 -26.68
CA ILE A 109 30.42 24.78 -26.38
C ILE A 109 29.93 24.11 -25.10
#